data_AF-A0A924WW31-F1
#
_entry.id   AF-A0A924WW31-F1
#
_cell.length_a   1.000
_cell.length_b   1.000
_cell.length_c   1.000
_cell.angle_alpha   90.00
_cell.angle_beta   90.00
_cell.angle_gamma   90.00
#
_symmetry.space_group_name_H-M   'P 1'
#
loop_
_entity.id
_entity.type
_entity.pdbx_description
1 polymer ?
#
loop_
_entity_poly.entity_id
_entity_poly.type
_entity_poly.pdbx_seq_one_letter_code
_entity_poly.pdbx_strand_id
1 'polypeptide(L)'
;MWWRYPYNPTAYDDDWEDQPGQGVFYLWGLGVVLPLALIGYGSYAIAVRQISFGGQISMTLHGPNAIAFGIAWVSAAVFVHCHYFWGNIFDQAWFAVVGKIFGACGFIASLAFLGIRNGVLGIG
;
A
#
# COMPACT_ATOMS: atom_id res chain seq x y z
N MET A 1 5.53 24.31 -13.68
CA MET A 1 5.68 22.88 -14.04
C MET A 1 5.28 22.08 -12.79
N TRP A 2 4.26 21.21 -12.86
CA TRP A 2 3.78 20.48 -11.65
C TRP A 2 4.58 19.20 -11.37
N TRP A 3 5.39 18.77 -12.33
CA TRP A 3 6.15 17.53 -12.32
C TRP A 3 7.58 17.81 -11.86
N ARG A 4 8.16 16.90 -11.06
CA ARG A 4 9.59 16.94 -10.74
C ARG A 4 10.42 16.80 -12.02
N TYR A 5 11.58 17.46 -12.04
CA TYR A 5 12.53 17.31 -13.14
C TYR A 5 13.11 15.89 -13.20
N PRO A 6 13.50 15.41 -14.39
CA PRO A 6 14.22 14.14 -14.58
C PRO A 6 15.37 14.02 -13.58
N TYR A 7 15.27 13.04 -12.70
CA TYR A 7 16.33 12.69 -11.76
C TYR A 7 17.28 11.70 -12.43
N ASN A 8 18.58 11.89 -12.21
CA ASN A 8 19.61 10.99 -12.71
C ASN A 8 20.12 10.15 -11.52
N PRO A 9 19.60 8.93 -11.31
CA PRO A 9 19.98 8.11 -10.16
C PRO A 9 21.44 7.66 -10.27
N THR A 10 22.10 7.63 -9.11
CA THR A 10 23.39 7.01 -8.87
C THR A 10 23.20 5.54 -8.47
N ALA A 11 24.31 4.78 -8.37
CA ALA A 11 24.27 3.37 -8.00
C ALA A 11 23.82 3.11 -6.54
N TYR A 12 23.72 4.15 -5.72
CA TYR A 12 23.28 4.05 -4.33
C TYR A 12 21.85 4.53 -4.10
N ASP A 13 21.24 5.14 -5.12
CA ASP A 13 19.87 5.63 -4.97
C ASP A 13 18.91 4.46 -5.18
N ASP A 14 18.06 4.21 -4.19
CA ASP A 14 17.00 3.23 -4.32
C ASP A 14 15.65 3.91 -4.54
N ASP A 15 14.83 3.29 -5.38
CA ASP A 15 13.56 3.86 -5.82
C ASP A 15 12.60 4.12 -4.64
N TRP A 16 12.78 3.50 -3.47
CA TRP A 16 11.84 3.52 -2.35
C TRP A 16 12.17 4.57 -1.27
N GLU A 17 13.45 4.71 -0.97
CA GLU A 17 14.00 5.69 -0.02
C GLU A 17 14.05 7.08 -0.66
N ASP A 18 14.64 7.19 -1.86
CA ASP A 18 14.98 8.47 -2.47
C ASP A 18 13.87 9.02 -3.36
N GLN A 19 13.94 8.73 -4.65
CA GLN A 19 13.05 9.27 -5.65
C GLN A 19 12.42 8.13 -6.46
N PRO A 20 11.08 8.04 -6.50
CA PRO A 20 10.43 7.01 -7.29
C PRO A 20 10.80 7.15 -8.76
N GLY A 21 10.75 6.02 -9.47
CA GLY A 21 10.78 6.00 -10.92
C GLY A 21 9.86 7.08 -11.52
N GLN A 22 10.37 7.76 -12.54
CA GLN A 22 9.70 8.89 -13.17
C GLN A 22 9.00 8.52 -14.46
N GLY A 23 7.93 9.25 -14.78
CA GLY A 23 7.20 9.15 -16.04
C GLY A 23 5.72 8.89 -15.86
N VAL A 24 5.00 8.88 -16.99
CA VAL A 24 3.53 8.76 -17.02
C VAL A 24 3.06 7.44 -16.39
N PHE A 25 3.76 6.34 -16.66
CA PHE A 25 3.44 5.03 -16.10
C PHE A 25 3.56 5.01 -14.58
N TYR A 26 4.63 5.56 -14.03
CA TYR A 26 4.83 5.60 -12.58
C TYR A 26 3.81 6.52 -11.90
N LEU A 27 3.61 7.73 -12.42
CA LEU A 27 2.68 8.68 -11.80
C LEU A 27 1.22 8.19 -11.87
N TRP A 28 0.76 7.78 -13.04
CA TRP A 28 -0.66 7.47 -13.25
C TRP A 28 -0.96 5.98 -13.08
N GLY A 29 -0.11 5.10 -13.60
CA GLY A 29 -0.27 3.66 -13.45
C GLY A 29 -0.06 3.24 -11.99
N LEU A 30 1.16 3.41 -11.50
CA LEU A 30 1.50 3.00 -10.13
C LEU A 30 1.01 3.99 -9.07
N GLY A 31 0.98 5.29 -9.38
CA GLY A 31 0.54 6.31 -8.43
C GLY A 31 -0.96 6.51 -8.35
N VAL A 32 -1.78 6.07 -9.33
CA VAL A 32 -3.25 6.29 -9.28
C VAL A 32 -4.02 5.00 -9.54
N VAL A 33 -3.84 4.37 -10.70
CA VAL A 33 -4.65 3.20 -11.11
C VAL A 33 -4.46 2.03 -10.14
N LEU A 34 -3.22 1.70 -9.80
CA LEU A 34 -2.93 0.62 -8.84
C LEU A 34 -3.52 0.92 -7.45
N PRO A 35 -3.26 2.07 -6.80
CA PRO A 35 -3.88 2.44 -5.53
C PRO A 35 -5.40 2.37 -5.55
N LEU A 36 -6.07 2.81 -6.63
CA LEU A 36 -7.52 2.70 -6.74
C LEU A 36 -8.00 1.25 -6.76
N ALA A 37 -7.31 0.36 -7.48
CA ALA A 37 -7.62 -1.07 -7.47
C ALA A 37 -7.44 -1.68 -6.07
N LEU A 38 -6.36 -1.32 -5.37
CA LEU A 38 -6.07 -1.78 -4.02
C LEU A 38 -7.10 -1.26 -2.99
N ILE A 39 -7.49 0.02 -3.07
CA ILE A 39 -8.56 0.61 -2.25
C ILE A 39 -9.89 -0.08 -2.54
N GLY A 40 -10.23 -0.30 -3.82
CA GLY A 40 -11.44 -0.99 -4.22
C GLY A 40 -11.52 -2.40 -3.62
N TYR A 41 -10.43 -3.16 -3.72
CA TYR A 41 -10.34 -4.50 -3.16
C TYR A 41 -10.40 -4.51 -1.63
N GLY A 42 -9.63 -3.63 -0.96
CA GLY A 42 -9.66 -3.52 0.50
C GLY A 42 -11.01 -3.07 1.04
N SER A 43 -11.67 -2.13 0.38
CA SER A 43 -13.01 -1.64 0.74
C SER A 43 -14.06 -2.72 0.56
N TYR A 44 -13.97 -3.50 -0.53
CA TYR A 44 -14.81 -4.68 -0.73
C TYR A 44 -14.63 -5.71 0.41
N ALA A 45 -13.39 -5.98 0.83
CA ALA A 45 -13.11 -6.87 1.96
C ALA A 45 -13.75 -6.41 3.27
N ILE A 46 -13.67 -5.10 3.55
CA ILE A 46 -14.26 -4.47 4.73
C ILE A 46 -15.79 -4.57 4.70
N ALA A 47 -16.39 -4.32 3.54
CA ALA A 47 -17.84 -4.32 3.36
C ALA A 47 -18.44 -5.72 3.48
N VAL A 48 -17.88 -6.70 2.78
CA VAL A 48 -18.40 -8.08 2.76
C VAL A 48 -18.02 -8.86 4.02
N ARG A 49 -16.93 -8.48 4.69
CA ARG A 49 -16.41 -9.15 5.91
C ARG A 49 -16.13 -10.65 5.72
N GLN A 50 -16.02 -11.08 4.47
CA GLN A 50 -15.70 -12.44 4.08
C GLN A 50 -14.95 -12.38 2.74
N ILE A 51 -13.69 -12.82 2.70
CA ILE A 51 -13.01 -13.08 1.42
C ILE A 51 -12.39 -14.46 1.42
N SER A 52 -12.43 -15.09 0.26
CA SER A 52 -11.81 -16.38 -0.01
C SER A 52 -10.74 -16.21 -1.08
N PHE A 53 -9.54 -16.74 -0.82
CA PHE A 53 -8.49 -16.88 -1.82
C PHE A 53 -8.56 -18.27 -2.46
N GLY A 54 -8.80 -18.30 -3.77
CA GLY A 54 -8.75 -19.51 -4.57
C GLY A 54 -7.33 -19.78 -5.06
N GLY A 55 -6.57 -20.59 -4.32
CA GLY A 55 -5.24 -21.08 -4.68
C GLY A 55 -5.09 -22.56 -4.32
N GLN A 56 -3.84 -23.05 -4.18
CA GLN A 56 -3.58 -24.44 -3.76
C GLN A 56 -4.13 -24.76 -2.35
N ILE A 57 -4.21 -23.75 -1.48
CA ILE A 57 -4.83 -23.84 -0.16
C ILE A 57 -5.92 -22.77 -0.14
N SER A 58 -7.18 -23.18 -0.01
CA SER A 58 -8.28 -22.22 0.15
C SER A 58 -8.17 -21.58 1.53
N MET A 59 -7.92 -20.27 1.55
CA MET A 59 -7.92 -19.49 2.78
C MET A 59 -9.10 -18.54 2.75
N THR A 60 -10.02 -18.70 3.71
CA THR A 60 -11.16 -17.79 3.86
C THR A 60 -11.00 -17.00 5.15
N LEU A 61 -10.99 -15.68 5.03
CA LEU A 61 -10.96 -14.75 6.15
C LEU A 61 -12.39 -14.30 6.46
N HIS A 62 -12.76 -14.31 7.73
CA HIS A 62 -14.09 -13.92 8.20
C HIS A 62 -14.05 -12.82 9.26
N GLY A 63 -15.08 -12.00 9.27
CA GLY A 63 -15.36 -11.01 10.31
C GLY A 63 -14.18 -10.04 10.49
N PRO A 64 -13.65 -9.87 11.71
CA PRO A 64 -12.55 -8.95 11.96
C PRO A 64 -11.26 -9.25 11.17
N ASN A 65 -11.02 -10.50 10.77
CA ASN A 65 -9.85 -10.84 9.94
C ASN A 65 -10.01 -10.30 8.51
N ALA A 66 -11.21 -10.41 7.93
CA ALA A 66 -11.47 -9.83 6.61
C ALA A 66 -11.38 -8.31 6.63
N ILE A 67 -11.80 -7.67 7.73
CA ILE A 67 -11.68 -6.22 7.92
C ILE A 67 -10.21 -5.81 8.04
N ALA A 68 -9.43 -6.46 8.91
CA ALA A 68 -8.01 -6.17 9.07
C ALA A 68 -7.24 -6.37 7.76
N PHE A 69 -7.58 -7.43 7.02
CA PHE A 69 -7.04 -7.66 5.68
C PHE A 69 -7.37 -6.53 4.71
N GLY A 70 -8.62 -6.05 4.70
CA GLY A 70 -9.00 -4.91 3.89
C GLY A 70 -8.28 -3.62 4.27
N ILE A 71 -8.10 -3.36 5.57
CA ILE A 71 -7.33 -2.21 6.06
C ILE A 71 -5.87 -2.31 5.59
N ALA A 72 -5.26 -3.50 5.64
CA ALA A 72 -3.92 -3.69 5.10
C ALA A 72 -3.83 -3.25 3.62
N TRP A 73 -4.77 -3.66 2.76
CA TRP A 73 -4.78 -3.25 1.36
C TRP A 73 -5.00 -1.74 1.15
N VAL A 74 -5.87 -1.12 1.95
CA VAL A 74 -6.06 0.34 1.91
C VAL A 74 -4.79 1.06 2.35
N SER A 75 -4.13 0.60 3.41
CA SER A 75 -2.86 1.17 3.89
C SER A 75 -1.73 0.99 2.86
N ALA A 76 -1.66 -0.16 2.19
CA ALA A 76 -0.74 -0.39 1.08
C ALA A 76 -1.02 0.56 -0.10
N ALA A 77 -2.30 0.79 -0.43
CA ALA A 77 -2.67 1.75 -1.47
C ALA A 77 -2.23 3.17 -1.13
N VAL A 78 -2.44 3.62 0.11
CA VAL A 78 -1.98 4.93 0.59
C VAL A 78 -0.46 5.03 0.46
N PHE A 79 0.27 4.00 0.90
CA PHE A 79 1.73 3.97 0.77
C PHE A 79 2.17 4.14 -0.69
N VAL A 80 1.61 3.33 -1.60
CA VAL A 80 1.97 3.32 -3.03
C VAL A 80 1.58 4.65 -3.70
N HIS A 81 0.41 5.21 -3.38
CA HIS A 81 -0.02 6.51 -3.89
C HIS A 81 0.92 7.63 -3.42
N CYS A 82 1.24 7.67 -2.13
CA CYS A 82 2.17 8.65 -1.58
C CYS A 82 3.57 8.50 -2.16
N HIS A 83 4.01 7.28 -2.40
CA HIS A 83 5.29 7.01 -3.02
C HIS A 83 5.35 7.50 -4.49
N TYR A 84 4.49 6.98 -5.37
CA TYR A 84 4.61 7.22 -6.80
C TYR A 84 3.91 8.50 -7.28
N PHE A 85 2.81 8.92 -6.67
CA PHE A 85 2.10 10.14 -7.07
C PHE A 85 2.74 11.37 -6.43
N TRP A 86 2.66 11.49 -5.11
CA TRP A 86 3.18 12.65 -4.39
C TRP A 86 4.71 12.75 -4.44
N GLY A 87 5.42 11.62 -4.53
CA GLY A 87 6.89 11.62 -4.72
C GLY A 87 7.36 12.15 -6.07
N ASN A 88 6.48 12.18 -7.08
CA ASN A 88 6.75 12.73 -8.41
C ASN A 88 6.22 14.17 -8.62
N ILE A 89 5.46 14.72 -7.65
CA ILE A 89 5.01 16.11 -7.70
C ILE A 89 6.08 17.05 -7.11
N PHE A 90 6.33 18.15 -7.81
CA PHE A 90 7.30 19.16 -7.38
C PHE A 90 6.86 19.86 -6.08
N ASP A 91 7.80 20.06 -5.16
CA ASP A 91 7.61 20.77 -3.88
C ASP A 91 6.58 20.14 -2.91
N GLN A 92 6.25 18.87 -3.10
CA GLN A 92 5.26 18.14 -2.29
C GLN A 92 5.80 16.84 -1.68
N ALA A 93 7.12 16.73 -1.57
CA ALA A 93 7.79 15.53 -1.06
C ALA A 93 7.39 15.17 0.38
N TRP A 94 6.99 16.16 1.19
CA TRP A 94 6.56 15.91 2.56
C TRP A 94 5.28 15.05 2.63
N PHE A 95 4.35 15.20 1.69
CA PHE A 95 3.15 14.35 1.60
C PHE A 95 3.55 12.90 1.28
N ALA A 96 4.56 12.72 0.43
CA ALA A 96 5.09 11.40 0.12
C ALA A 96 5.67 10.72 1.36
N VAL A 97 6.48 11.44 2.14
CA VAL A 97 7.10 10.90 3.37
C VAL A 97 6.06 10.59 4.43
N VAL A 98 5.21 11.55 4.78
CA VAL A 98 4.20 11.39 5.84
C VAL A 98 3.20 10.28 5.47
N GLY A 99 2.74 10.26 4.22
CA GLY A 99 1.82 9.25 3.74
C GLY A 99 2.44 7.84 3.70
N LYS A 100 3.72 7.71 3.32
CA LYS A 100 4.47 6.44 3.44
C LYS A 100 4.51 5.96 4.90
N ILE A 101 4.77 6.84 5.87
CA ILE A 101 4.80 6.46 7.29
C ILE A 101 3.43 5.93 7.74
N PHE A 102 2.35 6.67 7.50
CA PHE A 102 1.00 6.23 7.89
C PHE A 102 0.57 4.94 7.18
N GLY A 103 0.86 4.83 5.88
CA GLY A 103 0.59 3.62 5.10
C GLY A 103 1.35 2.41 5.64
N ALA A 104 2.64 2.56 5.93
CA ALA A 104 3.46 1.48 6.49
C ALA A 104 2.97 1.07 7.88
N CYS A 105 2.71 2.02 8.78
CA CYS A 105 2.19 1.73 10.12
C CYS A 105 0.84 1.00 10.07
N GLY A 106 -0.10 1.47 9.24
CA GLY A 106 -1.41 0.83 9.08
C GLY A 106 -1.32 -0.58 8.51
N PHE A 107 -0.42 -0.78 7.53
CA PHE A 107 -0.16 -2.09 6.94
C PHE A 107 0.41 -3.08 7.97
N ILE A 108 1.49 -2.67 8.66
CA ILE A 108 2.15 -3.49 9.68
C ILE A 108 1.19 -3.83 10.82
N ALA A 109 0.43 -2.85 11.33
CA ALA A 109 -0.54 -3.08 12.40
C ALA A 109 -1.62 -4.08 11.99
N SER A 110 -2.11 -3.99 10.75
CA SER A 110 -3.13 -4.89 10.22
C SER A 110 -2.61 -6.31 10.03
N LEU A 111 -1.38 -6.47 9.54
CA LEU A 111 -0.73 -7.78 9.43
C LEU A 111 -0.43 -8.39 10.80
N ALA A 112 0.04 -7.58 11.76
CA ALA A 112 0.26 -8.03 13.13
C ALA A 112 -1.03 -8.54 13.77
N PHE A 113 -2.15 -7.80 13.60
CA PHE A 113 -3.47 -8.25 14.06
C PHE A 113 -3.86 -9.60 13.46
N LEU A 114 -3.64 -9.78 12.15
CA LEU A 114 -3.90 -11.06 11.48
C LEU A 114 -2.98 -12.18 12.01
N GLY A 115 -1.69 -11.92 12.18
CA GLY A 115 -0.72 -12.91 12.68
C GLY A 115 -1.01 -13.36 14.10
N ILE A 116 -1.40 -12.44 14.98
CA ILE A 116 -1.82 -12.74 16.35
C ILE A 116 -3.10 -13.57 16.33
N ARG A 117 -4.14 -13.11 15.61
CA ARG A 117 -5.47 -13.74 15.65
C ARG A 117 -5.54 -15.11 14.97
N ASN A 118 -4.62 -15.40 14.05
CA ASN A 118 -4.52 -16.71 13.39
C ASN A 118 -3.45 -17.62 14.02
N GLY A 119 -2.93 -17.28 15.20
CA GLY A 119 -2.07 -18.17 15.99
C GLY A 119 -0.64 -18.35 15.47
N VAL A 120 -0.23 -17.64 14.41
CA VAL A 120 1.14 -17.70 13.86
C VAL A 120 2.16 -17.16 14.87
N LEU A 121 1.72 -16.26 15.77
CA LEU A 121 2.53 -15.70 16.86
C LEU A 121 2.27 -16.35 18.23
N GLY A 122 1.59 -17.50 18.30
CA GLY A 122 1.54 -18.34 19.51
C GLY A 122 0.67 -17.85 20.66
N ILE A 123 -0.33 -16.99 20.42
CA ILE A 123 -1.35 -16.62 21.41
C ILE A 123 -2.70 -17.08 20.89
N GLY A 124 -3.06 -18.34 21.14
CA GLY A 124 -4.32 -18.96 20.75
C GLY A 124 -4.66 -20.10 21.69
#